data_AF-A0A8S9V2T6-F1
#
_entry.id   AF-A0A8S9V2T6-F1
#
_cell.length_a   1.000
_cell.length_b   1.000
_cell.length_c   1.000
_cell.angle_alpha   90.00
_cell.angle_beta   90.00
_cell.angle_gamma   90.00
#
_symmetry.space_group_name_H-M   'P 1'
#
loop_
_entity.id
_entity.type
_entity.pdbx_description
1 polymer ?
#
loop_
_entity_poly.entity_id
_entity_poly.type
_entity_poly.pdbx_seq_one_letter_code
_entity_poly.pdbx_strand_id
1 'polypeptide(L)' 'MMTKKIVMQGSVTFGWDKATDKVTSIYAQADLVIPLLNLLGSLEDVACAFYKARVAPDCRFVRGS' A
#
# COMPACT_ATOMS: atom_id res chain seq x y z
N MET A 1 -2.39 -21.74 -13.04
CA MET A 1 -1.98 -20.68 -12.09
C MET A 1 -3.18 -20.33 -11.24
N MET A 2 -3.17 -20.63 -9.94
CA MET A 2 -4.24 -20.23 -9.01
C MET A 2 -4.02 -18.79 -8.57
N THR A 3 -5.02 -17.93 -8.72
CA THR A 3 -4.97 -16.56 -8.19
C THR A 3 -5.10 -16.60 -6.67
N LYS A 4 -4.10 -16.09 -5.94
CA LYS A 4 -4.19 -15.86 -4.50
C LYS A 4 -4.68 -14.43 -4.24
N LYS A 5 -5.65 -14.27 -3.34
CA LYS A 5 -6.15 -12.96 -2.90
C LYS A 5 -5.33 -12.48 -1.71
N ILE A 6 -4.73 -11.30 -1.84
CA ILE A 6 -4.07 -10.58 -0.75
C ILE A 6 -5.10 -9.59 -0.20
N VAL A 7 -5.39 -9.64 1.11
CA VAL A 7 -6.29 -8.69 1.79
C VAL A 7 -5.43 -7.83 2.71
N MET A 8 -5.44 -6.52 2.48
CA MET A 8 -4.69 -5.54 3.27
C MET A 8 -5.63 -4.67 4.09
N GLN A 9 -5.19 -4.31 5.29
CA GLN A 9 -5.88 -3.35 6.15
C GLN A 9 -5.28 -1.96 5.92
N GLY A 10 -6.14 -0.95 5.78
CA GLY A 10 -5.69 0.39 5.47
C GLY A 10 -6.75 1.45 5.74
N SER A 11 -6.37 2.70 5.49
CA SER A 11 -7.22 3.87 5.68
C SER A 11 -7.01 4.87 4.56
N VAL A 12 -8.06 5.66 4.28
CA VAL A 12 -8.02 6.76 3.32
C VAL A 12 -8.49 8.04 4.00
N THR A 13 -7.69 9.09 3.87
CA THR A 13 -7.99 10.44 4.34
C THR A 13 -8.24 11.34 3.13
N PHE A 14 -9.37 12.06 3.14
CA PHE A 14 -9.74 13.02 2.11
C PHE A 14 -9.49 14.44 2.62
N GLY A 15 -8.67 15.20 1.90
CA GLY A 15 -8.58 16.64 2.10
C GLY A 15 -9.79 17.31 1.47
N TRP A 16 -10.50 18.12 2.24
CA TRP A 16 -11.70 18.83 1.80
C TRP A 16 -11.46 20.33 1.79
N ASP A 17 -11.76 20.98 0.66
CA ASP A 17 -11.82 22.44 0.58
C ASP A 17 -13.26 22.93 0.73
N LYS A 18 -13.50 23.67 1.82
CA LYS A 18 -14.82 24.23 2.13
C LYS A 18 -15.22 25.37 1.20
N ALA A 19 -14.26 26.08 0.59
CA ALA A 19 -14.57 27.21 -0.29
C ALA A 19 -15.14 26.74 -1.64
N THR A 20 -14.64 25.61 -2.15
CA THR A 20 -15.10 25.03 -3.43
C THR A 20 -16.02 23.82 -3.27
N ASP A 21 -16.25 23.37 -2.05
CA ASP A 21 -17.04 22.20 -1.66
C ASP A 21 -16.58 20.90 -2.37
N LYS A 22 -15.25 20.71 -2.41
CA LYS A 22 -14.61 19.63 -3.18
C LYS A 22 -13.50 18.95 -2.40
N VAL A 23 -13.25 17.68 -2.74
CA VAL A 23 -12.04 16.95 -2.35
C VAL A 23 -10.85 17.53 -3.11
N THR A 24 -9.80 17.92 -2.40
CA THR A 24 -8.56 18.47 -2.96
C THR A 24 -7.37 17.54 -2.86
N SER A 25 -7.43 16.56 -1.97
CA SER A 25 -6.38 15.55 -1.83
C SER A 25 -6.91 14.22 -1.33
N ILE A 26 -6.20 13.16 -1.68
CA ILE A 26 -6.46 11.80 -1.22
C ILE A 26 -5.14 11.27 -0.69
N TYR A 27 -5.14 10.83 0.57
CA TYR A 27 -4.02 10.13 1.18
C TYR A 27 -4.47 8.73 1.56
N ALA A 28 -3.86 7.73 0.94
CA ALA A 28 -4.15 6.32 1.22
C ALA A 28 -2.90 5.64 1.80
N GLN A 29 -3.11 4.79 2.79
CA GLN A 29 -2.09 3.96 3.41
C GLN A 29 -2.68 2.59 3.74
N ALA A 30 -1.91 1.52 3.52
CA ALA A 30 -2.32 0.16 3.88
C ALA A 30 -1.12 -0.70 4.26
N ASP A 31 -1.32 -1.68 5.13
CA ASP A 31 -0.28 -2.63 5.54
C ASP A 31 -0.16 -3.77 4.53
N LEU A 32 0.94 -3.77 3.77
CA LEU A 32 1.32 -4.88 2.88
C LEU A 32 2.26 -5.88 3.53
N VAL A 33 2.86 -5.57 4.68
CA VAL A 33 3.83 -6.44 5.36
C VAL A 33 3.13 -7.68 5.90
N ILE A 34 2.08 -7.52 6.71
CA ILE A 34 1.37 -8.66 7.32
C ILE A 34 0.83 -9.64 6.27
N PRO A 35 0.10 -9.21 5.23
CA PRO A 35 -0.46 -10.18 4.29
C PRO A 35 0.61 -10.82 3.38
N LEU A 36 1.73 -10.14 3.10
CA LEU A 36 2.86 -10.75 2.39
C LEU A 36 3.64 -11.71 3.28
N LEU A 37 3.81 -11.41 4.57
CA LEU A 37 4.45 -12.32 5.53
C LEU A 37 3.64 -13.62 5.66
N ASN A 38 2.31 -13.52 5.75
CA ASN A 38 1.42 -14.69 5.78
C ASN A 38 1.49 -15.52 4.48
N LEU A 39 1.81 -14.88 3.35
CA LEU A 39 1.89 -15.51 2.04
C LEU A 39 3.25 -16.17 1.78
N LEU A 40 4.34 -15.51 2.18
CA LEU A 40 5.72 -15.86 1.85
C LEU A 40 6.43 -16.62 2.98
N GLY A 41 6.02 -16.42 4.23
CA GLY A 41 6.51 -17.17 5.39
C GLY A 41 7.79 -16.64 6.02
N SER A 42 8.42 -15.61 5.46
CA SER A 42 9.64 -14.98 6.03
C SER A 42 9.69 -13.47 5.77
N LEU A 43 10.38 -12.73 6.64
CA LEU A 43 10.60 -11.28 6.42
C LEU A 43 11.63 -11.03 5.32
N GLU A 44 12.57 -11.95 5.12
CA GLU A 44 13.56 -11.93 4.03
C GLU A 44 12.86 -11.96 2.67
N ASP A 45 11.88 -12.85 2.49
CA ASP A 45 11.12 -12.95 1.24
C ASP A 45 10.19 -11.73 1.04
N VAL A 46 9.63 -11.19 2.12
CA VAL A 46 8.88 -9.92 2.07
C VAL A 46 9.79 -8.76 1.63
N ALA A 47 11.00 -8.66 2.18
CA ALA A 47 11.97 -7.64 1.76
C ALA A 47 12.37 -7.82 0.30
N CYS A 48 12.56 -9.07 -0.15
CA CYS A 48 12.81 -9.40 -1.55
C CYS A 48 11.65 -8.96 -2.46
N ALA A 49 10.40 -9.15 -2.04
CA ALA A 49 9.22 -8.72 -2.79
C ALA A 49 9.14 -7.19 -2.99
N PHE A 50 9.71 -6.42 -2.06
CA PHE A 50 9.81 -4.96 -2.18
C PHE A 50 11.09 -4.48 -2.89
N TYR A 51 12.03 -5.38 -3.21
CA TYR A 51 13.24 -4.99 -3.93
C TYR A 51 12.91 -4.45 -5.32
N LYS A 52 13.19 -3.16 -5.54
CA LYS A 52 12.84 -2.40 -6.76
C LYS A 52 11.32 -2.31 -7.03
N ALA A 53 10.48 -2.58 -6.03
CA ALA A 53 9.05 -2.39 -6.15
C ALA A 53 8.71 -0.89 -6.26
N ARG A 54 7.64 -0.58 -7.02
CA ARG A 54 7.10 0.79 -7.15
C ARG A 54 6.11 1.15 -6.04
N VAL A 55 5.93 0.25 -5.08
CA VAL A 55 5.07 0.42 -3.92
C VAL A 55 5.89 0.15 -2.68
N ALA A 56 5.73 0.98 -1.67
CA ALA A 56 6.35 0.82 -0.36
C ALA A 56 5.53 -0.16 0.51
N PRO A 57 6.11 -0.70 1.60
CA PRO A 57 5.39 -1.61 2.51
C PRO A 57 4.10 -1.05 3.13
N ASP A 58 3.95 0.27 3.17
CA ASP A 58 2.75 0.98 3.62
C ASP A 58 1.78 1.33 2.48
N CYS A 59 1.92 0.65 1.33
CA CYS A 59 1.11 0.78 0.12
C CYS A 59 1.20 2.14 -0.59
N ARG A 60 2.16 3.00 -0.23
CA ARG A 60 2.40 4.25 -0.97
C ARG A 60 3.17 3.99 -2.26
N PHE A 61 2.83 4.73 -3.31
CA PHE A 61 3.64 4.73 -4.53
C PHE A 61 5.01 5.38 -4.27
N VAL A 62 6.07 4.67 -4.62
CA VAL A 62 7.42 5.24 -4.64
C VAL A 62 7.53 6.05 -5.93
N ARG A 63 7.68 7.37 -5.84
CA ARG A 63 8.00 8.18 -7.02
C ARG A 63 9.37 7.75 -7.54
N GLY A 64 9.47 7.51 -8.84
CA GLY A 64 10.76 7.28 -9.48
C GLY A 64 11.66 8.50 -9.26
N SER A 65 12.89 8.23 -8.82
CA SER A 65 14.00 9.19 -8.82
C SER A 65 14.37 9.61 -10.22
#